data_AF-A0A5C4NKI0-F1
#
_entry.id   AF-A0A5C4NKI0-F1
#
_cell.length_a   1.000
_cell.length_b   1.000
_cell.length_c   1.000
_cell.angle_alpha   90.00
_cell.angle_beta   90.00
_cell.angle_gamma   90.00
#
_symmetry.space_group_name_H-M   'P 1'
#
loop_
_entity.id
_entity.type
_entity.pdbx_description
1 polymer ?
#
loop_
_entity_poly.entity_id
_entity_poly.type
_entity_poly.pdbx_seq_one_letter_code
_entity_poly.pdbx_strand_id
1 'polypeptide(L)'
;MPKPALVPPSVPPVSPPPRKWLRWLGGIAVLAAVIVYMNGKPGGKNESACNDAIDSGLKLVANGSLDGARQKLATAKNVCTGKSSAKADDLQAAIGKAGAASSGCQRSVRAIERAIDGHQLQSAAKGIAGLDIDCAGAASVDSLRKQLARQQAAAASVLVGVRQALDGKDAVAAGNGIARLEAIDREAVELPQLRADVQALSAAAAPAPVAAPAAVPAPVPTPAQQEPAPVRAVERSVVAERRPLETSPVDSGAAMRNEMAQSFLRDAERSLLEGKFDAAKTYLESARRVDPGNARIDNLSRRIRERERQVLQTETTIN
;
A
#
# COMPACT_ATOMS: atom_id res chain seq x y z
N MET A 1 -39.33 62.10 25.09
CA MET A 1 -40.12 60.85 25.20
C MET A 1 -39.26 59.65 24.82
N PRO A 2 -39.46 58.48 25.45
CA PRO A 2 -38.51 57.36 25.47
C PRO A 2 -38.63 56.39 24.26
N LYS A 3 -37.57 55.58 24.11
CA LYS A 3 -37.16 54.51 23.16
C LYS A 3 -38.23 53.72 22.35
N PRO A 4 -37.85 53.15 21.19
CA PRO A 4 -37.25 51.79 21.19
C PRO A 4 -36.01 51.68 20.27
N ALA A 5 -34.82 51.30 20.75
CA ALA A 5 -34.35 49.93 20.92
C ALA A 5 -34.51 49.10 19.64
N LEU A 6 -33.60 49.29 18.67
CA LEU A 6 -33.39 48.34 17.58
C LEU A 6 -32.96 47.00 18.19
N VAL A 7 -33.81 46.00 18.00
CA VAL A 7 -33.56 44.59 18.31
C VAL A 7 -32.55 44.06 17.27
N PRO A 8 -31.50 43.32 17.69
CA PRO A 8 -30.61 42.65 16.73
C PRO A 8 -31.39 41.58 15.93
N PRO A 9 -30.99 41.29 14.67
CA PRO A 9 -31.67 40.31 13.84
C PRO A 9 -31.66 38.93 14.48
N SER A 10 -32.84 38.32 14.52
CA SER A 10 -33.14 36.98 14.99
C SER A 10 -32.27 35.94 14.26
N VAL A 11 -31.47 35.23 15.05
CA VAL A 11 -30.76 34.02 14.63
C VAL A 11 -31.83 32.98 14.23
N PRO A 12 -31.79 32.40 13.03
CA PRO A 12 -32.69 31.30 12.69
C PRO A 12 -32.38 30.08 13.58
N PRO A 13 -33.39 29.30 14.02
CA PRO A 13 -33.17 28.15 14.87
C PRO A 13 -32.29 27.13 14.15
N VAL A 14 -31.16 26.82 14.77
CA VAL A 14 -30.26 25.72 14.38
C VAL A 14 -31.10 24.45 14.32
N SER A 15 -31.27 23.94 13.10
CA SER A 15 -31.91 22.65 12.86
C SER A 15 -31.06 21.56 13.53
N PRO A 16 -31.65 20.67 14.37
CA PRO A 16 -30.88 19.61 14.99
C PRO A 16 -30.34 18.66 13.91
N PRO A 17 -29.12 18.10 14.09
CA PRO A 17 -28.49 17.24 13.10
C PRO A 17 -29.36 15.99 12.84
N PRO A 18 -29.31 15.43 11.61
CA PRO A 18 -30.18 14.33 11.22
C PRO A 18 -30.00 13.13 12.16
N ARG A 19 -31.12 12.69 12.72
CA ARG A 19 -31.30 11.59 13.70
C ARG A 19 -30.93 10.20 13.14
N LYS A 20 -29.74 10.02 12.55
CA LYS A 20 -29.21 8.69 12.18
C LYS A 20 -28.63 7.93 13.37
N TRP A 21 -28.27 8.63 14.45
CA TRP A 21 -27.83 8.03 15.72
C TRP A 21 -28.93 7.24 16.44
N LEU A 22 -30.20 7.51 16.15
CA LEU A 22 -31.34 6.79 16.74
C LEU A 22 -31.53 5.37 16.15
N ARG A 23 -30.97 5.07 14.98
CA ARG A 23 -30.95 3.69 14.45
C ARG A 23 -29.95 2.79 15.17
N TRP A 24 -28.91 3.38 15.77
CA TRP A 24 -27.93 2.66 16.57
C TRP A 24 -28.46 2.35 17.98
N LEU A 25 -29.27 3.26 18.54
CA LEU A 25 -30.05 2.99 19.75
C LEU A 25 -31.13 1.92 19.52
N GLY A 26 -31.66 1.74 18.30
CA GLY A 26 -32.55 0.62 17.98
C GLY A 26 -31.86 -0.75 18.08
N GLY A 27 -30.62 -0.86 17.58
CA GLY A 27 -29.82 -2.09 17.67
C GLY A 27 -29.36 -2.40 19.10
N ILE A 28 -28.92 -1.39 19.85
CA ILE A 28 -28.52 -1.53 21.25
C ILE A 28 -29.73 -1.75 22.17
N ALA A 29 -30.88 -1.11 21.90
CA ALA A 29 -32.10 -1.33 22.66
C ALA A 29 -32.68 -2.73 22.41
N VAL A 30 -32.54 -3.29 21.21
CA VAL A 30 -32.88 -4.71 20.97
C VAL A 30 -31.89 -5.62 21.71
N LEU A 31 -30.59 -5.32 21.70
CA LEU A 31 -29.61 -6.11 22.47
C LEU A 31 -29.84 -6.04 23.99
N ALA A 32 -30.13 -4.85 24.52
CA ALA A 32 -30.43 -4.63 25.93
C ALA A 32 -31.80 -5.17 26.34
N ALA A 33 -32.82 -5.09 25.46
CA ALA A 33 -34.11 -5.73 25.69
C ALA A 33 -34.01 -7.26 25.65
N VAL A 34 -33.14 -7.83 24.81
CA VAL A 34 -32.82 -9.26 24.82
C VAL A 34 -32.12 -9.64 26.13
N ILE A 35 -31.18 -8.85 26.64
CA ILE A 35 -30.50 -9.09 27.92
C ILE A 35 -31.47 -8.97 29.11
N VAL A 36 -32.40 -8.01 29.11
CA VAL A 36 -33.40 -7.85 30.19
C VAL A 36 -34.47 -8.95 30.10
N TYR A 37 -34.86 -9.39 28.90
CA TYR A 37 -35.74 -10.55 28.71
C TYR A 37 -35.08 -11.88 29.13
N MET A 38 -33.74 -11.95 29.16
CA MET A 38 -32.98 -13.12 29.62
C MET A 38 -32.98 -13.32 31.15
N ASN A 39 -33.31 -12.32 31.96
CA ASN A 39 -33.36 -12.46 33.43
C ASN A 39 -34.76 -12.88 33.96
N GLY A 40 -35.72 -13.14 33.08
CA GLY A 40 -37.13 -13.32 33.43
C GLY A 40 -37.67 -14.76 33.38
N LYS A 41 -36.85 -15.81 33.53
CA LYS A 41 -37.29 -17.18 33.92
C LYS A 41 -36.10 -18.17 33.91
N PRO A 42 -35.97 -19.07 34.89
CA PRO A 42 -34.98 -20.14 34.81
C PRO A 42 -35.44 -21.18 33.77
N GLY A 43 -35.05 -20.97 32.52
CA GLY A 43 -35.14 -21.99 31.47
C GLY A 43 -34.18 -23.14 31.76
N GLY A 44 -34.57 -24.37 31.41
CA GLY A 44 -33.76 -25.57 31.66
C GLY A 44 -32.37 -25.52 31.00
N LYS A 45 -31.50 -26.48 31.32
CA LYS A 45 -30.09 -26.60 30.83
C LYS A 45 -29.91 -26.36 29.32
N ASN A 46 -30.92 -26.67 28.51
CA ASN A 46 -30.88 -26.48 27.06
C ASN A 46 -31.01 -25.01 26.65
N GLU A 47 -31.72 -24.19 27.42
CA GLU A 47 -31.91 -22.77 27.10
C GLU A 47 -30.69 -21.93 27.47
N SER A 48 -29.99 -22.27 28.55
CA SER A 48 -28.68 -21.69 28.87
C SER A 48 -27.63 -22.07 27.84
N ALA A 49 -27.55 -23.34 27.44
CA ALA A 49 -26.60 -23.79 26.43
C ALA A 49 -26.88 -23.19 25.04
N CYS A 50 -28.16 -22.98 24.70
CA CYS A 50 -28.57 -22.23 23.51
C CYS A 50 -28.07 -20.77 23.58
N ASN A 51 -28.34 -20.04 24.67
CA ASN A 51 -27.91 -18.65 24.81
C ASN A 51 -26.38 -18.52 24.77
N ASP A 52 -25.63 -19.42 25.44
CA ASP A 52 -24.17 -19.43 25.41
C ASP A 52 -23.60 -19.64 24.00
N ALA A 53 -24.21 -20.54 23.21
CA ALA A 53 -23.82 -20.77 21.83
C ALA A 53 -24.08 -19.55 20.94
N ILE A 54 -25.23 -18.88 21.13
CA ILE A 54 -25.57 -17.65 20.41
C ILE A 54 -24.61 -16.53 20.77
N ASP A 55 -24.36 -16.29 22.05
CA ASP A 55 -23.53 -15.18 22.53
C ASP A 55 -22.06 -15.37 22.13
N SER A 56 -21.56 -16.60 22.24
CA SER A 56 -20.25 -16.98 21.70
C SER A 56 -20.17 -16.77 20.19
N GLY A 57 -21.23 -17.13 19.44
CA GLY A 57 -21.33 -16.95 18.00
C GLY A 57 -21.30 -15.47 17.61
N LEU A 58 -22.08 -14.62 18.28
CA LEU A 58 -22.10 -13.18 18.05
C LEU A 58 -20.74 -12.53 18.37
N LYS A 59 -20.09 -12.97 19.45
CA LYS A 59 -18.73 -12.51 19.79
C LYS A 59 -17.71 -12.88 18.72
N LEU A 60 -17.83 -14.07 18.13
CA LEU A 60 -16.99 -14.50 17.01
C LEU A 60 -17.26 -13.68 15.74
N VAL A 61 -18.53 -13.36 15.45
CA VAL A 61 -18.89 -12.43 14.36
C VAL A 61 -18.26 -11.05 14.59
N ALA A 62 -18.36 -10.51 15.80
CA ALA A 62 -17.78 -9.21 16.16
C ALA A 62 -16.24 -9.20 16.04
N ASN A 63 -15.59 -10.33 16.36
CA ASN A 63 -14.15 -10.50 16.23
C ASN A 63 -13.69 -10.89 14.81
N GLY A 64 -14.61 -10.93 13.82
CA GLY A 64 -14.30 -11.27 12.43
C GLY A 64 -14.08 -12.77 12.14
N SER A 65 -14.33 -13.65 13.11
CA SER A 65 -14.18 -15.11 12.97
C SER A 65 -15.48 -15.74 12.50
N LEU A 66 -15.73 -15.69 11.19
CA LEU A 66 -16.96 -16.24 10.59
C LEU A 66 -17.02 -17.77 10.67
N ASP A 67 -15.90 -18.48 10.58
CA ASP A 67 -15.88 -19.94 10.64
C ASP A 67 -16.19 -20.46 12.05
N GLY A 68 -15.62 -19.80 13.07
CA GLY A 68 -15.98 -20.08 14.47
C GLY A 68 -17.46 -19.74 14.74
N ALA A 69 -17.97 -18.63 14.20
CA ALA A 69 -19.37 -18.26 14.33
C ALA A 69 -20.31 -19.27 13.67
N ARG A 70 -19.96 -19.80 12.48
CA ARG A 70 -20.72 -20.87 11.80
C ARG A 70 -20.74 -22.16 12.62
N GLN A 71 -19.62 -22.51 13.25
CA GLN A 71 -19.55 -23.67 14.13
C GLN A 71 -20.47 -23.50 15.35
N LYS A 72 -20.48 -22.31 15.97
CA LYS A 72 -21.38 -21.98 17.08
C LYS A 72 -22.85 -21.90 16.65
N LEU A 73 -23.14 -21.43 15.44
CA LEU A 73 -24.48 -21.49 14.86
C LEU A 73 -24.96 -22.94 14.70
N ALA A 74 -24.10 -23.86 14.24
CA ALA A 74 -24.46 -25.28 14.15
C ALA A 74 -24.79 -25.87 15.54
N THR A 75 -24.00 -25.52 16.56
CA THR A 75 -24.32 -25.89 17.95
C THR A 75 -25.63 -25.27 18.42
N ALA A 76 -25.87 -23.99 18.15
CA ALA A 76 -27.09 -23.30 18.52
C ALA A 76 -28.32 -23.93 17.87
N LYS A 77 -28.26 -24.29 16.57
CA LYS A 77 -29.38 -24.96 15.88
C LYS A 77 -29.75 -26.32 16.46
N ASN A 78 -28.78 -27.03 17.06
CA ASN A 78 -29.02 -28.33 17.69
C ASN A 78 -29.58 -28.22 19.11
N VAL A 79 -29.32 -27.10 19.80
CA VAL A 79 -29.64 -26.92 21.23
C VAL A 79 -30.81 -25.96 21.45
N CYS A 80 -30.98 -24.98 20.56
CA CYS A 80 -32.10 -24.03 20.58
C CYS A 80 -33.35 -24.67 19.98
N THR A 81 -34.37 -24.90 20.80
CA THR A 81 -35.66 -25.49 20.39
C THR A 81 -36.82 -24.55 20.66
N GLY A 82 -37.90 -24.63 19.86
CA GLY A 82 -39.11 -23.84 20.08
C GLY A 82 -38.86 -22.35 19.88
N LYS A 83 -39.20 -21.50 20.87
CA LYS A 83 -39.09 -20.03 20.76
C LYS A 83 -37.66 -19.51 20.63
N SER A 84 -36.65 -20.27 21.07
CA SER A 84 -35.24 -19.88 20.96
C SER A 84 -34.62 -20.17 19.59
N SER A 85 -35.31 -20.90 18.71
CA SER A 85 -34.86 -21.15 17.32
C SER A 85 -34.72 -19.85 16.51
N ALA A 86 -35.61 -18.88 16.73
CA ALA A 86 -35.53 -17.56 16.12
C ALA A 86 -34.20 -16.83 16.43
N LYS A 87 -33.61 -17.06 17.62
CA LYS A 87 -32.30 -16.49 17.97
C LYS A 87 -31.17 -17.11 17.13
N ALA A 88 -31.27 -18.39 16.79
CA ALA A 88 -30.32 -19.04 15.88
C ALA A 88 -30.46 -18.51 14.45
N ASP A 89 -31.68 -18.19 14.02
CA ASP A 89 -31.92 -17.55 12.72
C ASP A 89 -31.36 -16.11 12.69
N ASP A 90 -31.48 -15.36 13.79
CA ASP A 90 -30.86 -14.04 13.95
C ASP A 90 -29.32 -14.12 13.87
N LEU A 91 -28.71 -15.10 14.55
CA LEU A 91 -27.28 -15.36 14.45
C LEU A 91 -26.88 -15.74 13.01
N GLN A 92 -27.68 -16.56 12.33
CA GLN A 92 -27.44 -16.90 10.92
C GLN A 92 -27.49 -15.65 10.03
N ALA A 93 -28.46 -14.77 10.23
CA ALA A 93 -28.57 -13.51 9.51
C ALA A 93 -27.36 -12.60 9.80
N ALA A 94 -26.91 -12.52 11.05
CA ALA A 94 -25.73 -11.77 11.45
C ALA A 94 -24.45 -12.31 10.78
N ILE A 95 -24.26 -13.64 10.76
CA ILE A 95 -23.14 -14.29 10.06
C ILE A 95 -23.21 -14.03 8.55
N GLY A 96 -24.39 -14.12 7.94
CA GLY A 96 -24.60 -13.83 6.52
C GLY A 96 -24.26 -12.38 6.17
N LYS A 97 -24.72 -11.43 6.99
CA LYS A 97 -24.42 -10.00 6.83
C LYS A 97 -22.94 -9.70 7.01
N ALA A 98 -22.30 -10.26 8.06
CA ALA A 98 -20.87 -10.11 8.30
C ALA A 98 -20.04 -10.80 7.20
N GLY A 99 -20.50 -11.92 6.65
CA GLY A 99 -19.93 -12.58 5.47
C GLY A 99 -19.96 -11.68 4.23
N ALA A 100 -21.12 -11.10 3.92
CA ALA A 100 -21.26 -10.17 2.80
C ALA A 100 -20.34 -8.94 2.98
N ALA A 101 -20.34 -8.34 4.18
CA ALA A 101 -19.48 -7.22 4.54
C ALA A 101 -17.99 -7.58 4.42
N SER A 102 -17.57 -8.77 4.88
CA SER A 102 -16.19 -9.24 4.79
C SER A 102 -15.73 -9.43 3.34
N SER A 103 -16.59 -9.93 2.45
CA SER A 103 -16.25 -10.10 1.03
C SER A 103 -16.17 -8.78 0.26
N GLY A 104 -16.98 -7.79 0.65
CA GLY A 104 -16.92 -6.43 0.12
C GLY A 104 -15.66 -5.72 0.60
N CYS A 105 -15.40 -5.80 1.91
CA CYS A 105 -14.20 -5.27 2.56
C CYS A 105 -12.92 -5.87 1.97
N GLN A 106 -12.86 -7.19 1.76
CA GLN A 106 -11.68 -7.82 1.17
C GLN A 106 -11.45 -7.39 -0.28
N ARG A 107 -12.53 -7.16 -1.05
CA ARG A 107 -12.43 -6.63 -2.41
C ARG A 107 -11.92 -5.19 -2.43
N SER A 108 -12.42 -4.32 -1.55
CA SER A 108 -11.96 -2.94 -1.44
C SER A 108 -10.52 -2.87 -0.94
N VAL A 109 -10.16 -3.66 0.08
CA VAL A 109 -8.77 -3.80 0.57
C VAL A 109 -7.82 -4.20 -0.56
N ARG A 110 -8.14 -5.24 -1.34
CA ARG A 110 -7.34 -5.64 -2.51
C ARG A 110 -7.26 -4.58 -3.60
N ALA A 111 -8.27 -3.72 -3.73
CA ALA A 111 -8.24 -2.61 -4.68
C ALA A 111 -7.32 -1.49 -4.19
N ILE A 112 -7.33 -1.20 -2.88
CA ILE A 112 -6.42 -0.23 -2.25
C ILE A 112 -4.97 -0.73 -2.33
N GLU A 113 -4.71 -2.00 -2.04
CA GLU A 113 -3.37 -2.62 -2.20
C GLU A 113 -2.85 -2.43 -3.62
N ARG A 114 -3.67 -2.75 -4.63
CA ARG A 114 -3.33 -2.52 -6.04
C ARG A 114 -3.06 -1.06 -6.38
N ALA A 115 -3.77 -0.11 -5.75
CA ALA A 115 -3.50 1.30 -5.93
C ALA A 115 -2.15 1.71 -5.33
N ILE A 116 -1.82 1.21 -4.13
CA ILE A 116 -0.51 1.45 -3.50
C ILE A 116 0.61 0.85 -4.35
N ASP A 117 0.46 -0.40 -4.78
CA ASP A 117 1.44 -1.09 -5.65
C ASP A 117 1.57 -0.42 -7.02
N GLY A 118 0.49 0.19 -7.50
CA GLY A 118 0.45 1.00 -8.72
C GLY A 118 0.99 2.42 -8.58
N HIS A 119 1.52 2.80 -7.40
CA HIS A 119 2.00 4.15 -7.08
C HIS A 119 0.89 5.22 -7.20
N GLN A 120 -0.34 4.87 -6.88
CA GLN A 120 -1.52 5.74 -6.90
C GLN A 120 -1.93 6.08 -5.46
N LEU A 121 -1.11 6.88 -4.77
CA LEU A 121 -1.29 7.12 -3.34
C LEU A 121 -2.58 7.89 -3.04
N GLN A 122 -3.01 8.77 -3.95
CA GLN A 122 -4.24 9.54 -3.77
C GLN A 122 -5.48 8.66 -3.93
N SER A 123 -5.50 7.78 -4.93
CA SER A 123 -6.53 6.77 -5.11
C SER A 123 -6.60 5.79 -3.93
N ALA A 124 -5.44 5.35 -3.41
CA ALA A 124 -5.39 4.53 -2.20
C ALA A 124 -5.96 5.26 -0.98
N ALA A 125 -5.60 6.53 -0.78
CA ALA A 125 -6.13 7.35 0.32
C ALA A 125 -7.66 7.49 0.25
N LYS A 126 -8.20 7.78 -0.93
CA LYS A 126 -9.66 7.85 -1.18
C LYS A 126 -10.33 6.50 -0.92
N GLY A 127 -9.70 5.40 -1.36
CA GLY A 127 -10.19 4.05 -1.13
C GLY A 127 -10.30 3.72 0.36
N ILE A 128 -9.29 4.07 1.17
CA ILE A 128 -9.32 3.88 2.62
C ILE A 128 -10.40 4.74 3.27
N ALA A 129 -10.56 6.00 2.86
CA ALA A 129 -11.57 6.91 3.38
C ALA A 129 -13.01 6.47 3.05
N GLY A 130 -13.19 5.75 1.94
CA GLY A 130 -14.48 5.21 1.51
C GLY A 130 -14.84 3.85 2.10
N LEU A 131 -14.01 3.27 2.97
CA LEU A 131 -14.32 2.00 3.64
C LEU A 131 -15.45 2.18 4.66
N ASP A 132 -16.35 1.21 4.70
CA ASP A 132 -17.39 1.14 5.73
C ASP A 132 -16.75 0.97 7.13
N ILE A 133 -17.43 1.42 8.19
CA ILE A 133 -16.93 1.42 9.57
C ILE A 133 -16.51 0.02 10.02
N ASP A 134 -17.27 -1.02 9.62
CA ASP A 134 -16.97 -2.42 9.96
C ASP A 134 -15.66 -2.91 9.29
N CYS A 135 -15.32 -2.35 8.12
CA CYS A 135 -14.08 -2.66 7.40
C CYS A 135 -12.92 -1.78 7.88
N ALA A 136 -13.19 -0.52 8.20
CA ALA A 136 -12.21 0.48 8.58
C ALA A 136 -11.48 0.17 9.90
N GLY A 137 -12.10 -0.62 10.79
CA GLY A 137 -11.51 -1.07 12.05
C GLY A 137 -10.70 -2.38 11.97
N ALA A 138 -10.60 -3.00 10.79
CA ALA A 138 -9.85 -4.24 10.62
C ALA A 138 -8.32 -3.98 10.68
N ALA A 139 -7.58 -4.87 11.33
CA ALA A 139 -6.12 -4.76 11.49
C ALA A 139 -5.36 -4.68 10.14
N SER A 140 -5.90 -5.29 9.08
CA SER A 140 -5.36 -5.19 7.72
C SER A 140 -5.40 -3.77 7.19
N VAL A 141 -6.50 -3.04 7.43
CA VAL A 141 -6.66 -1.64 7.00
C VAL A 141 -5.72 -0.72 7.76
N ASP A 142 -5.45 -0.98 9.04
CA ASP A 142 -4.45 -0.21 9.79
C ASP A 142 -3.02 -0.42 9.26
N SER A 143 -2.68 -1.64 8.83
CA SER A 143 -1.40 -1.88 8.14
C SER A 143 -1.32 -1.08 6.84
N LEU A 144 -2.40 -1.07 6.06
CA LEU A 144 -2.53 -0.28 4.82
C LEU A 144 -2.38 1.23 5.06
N ARG A 145 -3.02 1.77 6.09
CA ARG A 145 -2.87 3.18 6.48
C ARG A 145 -1.42 3.52 6.82
N LYS A 146 -0.75 2.66 7.60
CA LYS A 146 0.66 2.85 7.95
C LYS A 146 1.56 2.79 6.72
N GLN A 147 1.31 1.86 5.80
CA GLN A 147 2.06 1.74 4.55
C GLN A 147 1.88 2.99 3.68
N LEU A 148 0.63 3.44 3.50
CA LEU A 148 0.31 4.65 2.76
C LEU A 148 1.00 5.88 3.34
N ALA A 149 0.94 6.06 4.67
CA ALA A 149 1.59 7.18 5.36
C ALA A 149 3.12 7.19 5.14
N ARG A 150 3.76 6.01 5.14
CA ARG A 150 5.21 5.90 4.85
C ARG A 150 5.54 6.30 3.42
N GLN A 151 4.73 5.88 2.45
CA GLN A 151 4.92 6.25 1.04
C GLN A 151 4.70 7.75 0.82
N GLN A 152 3.67 8.32 1.45
CA GLN A 152 3.42 9.76 1.40
C GLN A 152 4.57 10.57 2.02
N ALA A 153 5.14 10.11 3.14
CA ALA A 153 6.32 10.73 3.74
C ALA A 153 7.56 10.64 2.82
N ALA A 154 7.76 9.50 2.15
CA ALA A 154 8.83 9.34 1.17
C ALA A 154 8.66 10.29 -0.03
N ALA A 155 7.45 10.40 -0.58
CA ALA A 155 7.12 11.33 -1.66
C ALA A 155 7.37 12.80 -1.24
N ALA A 156 6.93 13.18 -0.03
CA ALA A 156 7.17 14.52 0.51
C ALA A 156 8.66 14.83 0.65
N SER A 157 9.49 13.86 1.08
CA SER A 157 10.94 14.03 1.15
C SER A 157 11.57 14.25 -0.23
N VAL A 158 11.10 13.54 -1.27
CA VAL A 158 11.59 13.72 -2.64
C VAL A 158 11.19 15.08 -3.18
N LEU A 159 9.96 15.54 -2.91
CA LEU A 159 9.49 16.88 -3.29
C LEU A 159 10.37 18.00 -2.75
N VAL A 160 10.80 17.91 -1.48
CA VAL A 160 11.74 18.89 -0.90
C VAL A 160 13.06 18.91 -1.68
N GLY A 161 13.59 17.74 -2.04
CA GLY A 161 14.81 17.65 -2.85
C GLY A 161 14.66 18.21 -4.27
N VAL A 162 13.51 17.98 -4.92
CA VAL A 162 13.21 18.58 -6.24
C VAL A 162 13.17 20.10 -6.14
N ARG A 163 12.46 20.65 -5.16
CA ARG A 163 12.38 22.11 -4.97
C ARG A 163 13.76 22.72 -4.71
N GLN A 164 14.58 22.09 -3.89
CA GLN A 164 15.95 22.54 -3.63
C GLN A 164 16.82 22.50 -4.89
N ALA A 165 16.64 21.51 -5.76
CA ALA A 165 17.33 21.46 -7.06
C ALA A 165 16.84 22.57 -8.02
N LEU A 166 15.54 22.85 -8.05
CA LEU A 166 14.96 23.96 -8.82
C LEU A 166 15.52 25.31 -8.32
N ASP A 167 15.57 25.52 -7.02
CA ASP A 167 16.15 26.73 -6.39
C ASP A 167 17.64 26.87 -6.72
N GLY A 168 18.37 25.74 -6.76
CA GLY A 168 19.76 25.66 -7.19
C GLY A 168 19.97 25.77 -8.71
N LYS A 169 18.89 25.92 -9.51
CA LYS A 169 18.89 25.90 -10.97
C LYS A 169 19.50 24.63 -11.59
N ASP A 170 19.47 23.52 -10.86
CA ASP A 170 19.97 22.21 -11.32
C ASP A 170 18.83 21.41 -11.97
N ALA A 171 18.69 21.58 -13.29
CA ALA A 171 17.66 20.90 -14.06
C ALA A 171 17.82 19.37 -14.07
N VAL A 172 19.05 18.85 -13.95
CA VAL A 172 19.33 17.41 -13.97
C VAL A 172 18.92 16.78 -12.65
N ALA A 173 19.31 17.38 -11.52
CA ALA A 173 18.90 16.90 -10.21
C ALA A 173 17.38 17.00 -10.01
N ALA A 174 16.76 18.10 -10.45
CA ALA A 174 15.31 18.26 -10.40
C ALA A 174 14.58 17.20 -11.25
N GLY A 175 15.04 16.96 -12.48
CA GLY A 175 14.49 15.91 -13.35
C GLY A 175 14.60 14.51 -12.74
N ASN A 176 15.76 14.17 -12.15
CA ASN A 176 15.95 12.89 -11.44
C ASN A 176 15.04 12.75 -10.21
N GLY A 177 14.83 13.85 -9.48
CA GLY A 177 13.91 13.87 -8.34
C GLY A 177 12.45 13.69 -8.77
N ILE A 178 12.03 14.30 -9.88
CA ILE A 178 10.70 14.09 -10.47
C ILE A 178 10.50 12.61 -10.87
N ALA A 179 11.49 11.99 -11.53
CA ALA A 179 11.41 10.58 -11.88
C ALA A 179 11.30 9.67 -10.64
N ARG A 180 12.00 9.99 -9.55
CA ARG A 180 11.86 9.30 -8.26
C ARG A 180 10.49 9.52 -7.64
N LEU A 181 9.95 10.73 -7.74
CA LEU A 181 8.61 11.04 -7.24
C LEU A 181 7.56 10.21 -7.99
N GLU A 182 7.65 10.11 -9.31
CA GLU A 182 6.76 9.28 -10.13
C GLU A 182 6.88 7.78 -9.84
N ALA A 183 8.05 7.33 -9.41
CA ALA A 183 8.26 5.96 -8.96
C ALA A 183 7.67 5.69 -7.56
N ILE A 184 7.23 6.71 -6.83
CA ILE A 184 6.61 6.58 -5.50
C ILE A 184 5.11 6.91 -5.58
N ASP A 185 4.77 8.02 -6.24
CA ASP A 185 3.44 8.56 -6.42
C ASP A 185 3.28 9.18 -7.82
N ARG A 186 2.67 8.41 -8.73
CA ARG A 186 2.32 8.85 -10.09
C ARG A 186 1.18 9.85 -10.11
N GLU A 187 0.38 9.91 -9.04
CA GLU A 187 -0.77 10.80 -8.91
C GLU A 187 -0.41 12.09 -8.16
N ALA A 188 0.88 12.34 -7.90
CA ALA A 188 1.31 13.56 -7.24
C ALA A 188 0.88 14.79 -8.05
N VAL A 189 0.03 15.62 -7.42
CA VAL A 189 -0.62 16.78 -8.06
C VAL A 189 0.39 17.81 -8.58
N GLU A 190 1.59 17.87 -7.99
CA GLU A 190 2.63 18.83 -8.35
C GLU A 190 3.46 18.39 -9.58
N LEU A 191 3.37 17.13 -10.03
CA LEU A 191 4.19 16.63 -11.14
C LEU A 191 4.10 17.45 -12.44
N PRO A 192 2.92 17.89 -12.91
CA PRO A 192 2.82 18.69 -14.12
C PRO A 192 3.55 20.03 -13.99
N GLN A 193 3.42 20.69 -12.84
CA GLN A 193 4.07 21.98 -12.58
C GLN A 193 5.59 21.81 -12.49
N LEU A 194 6.07 20.83 -11.72
CA LEU A 194 7.51 20.58 -11.55
C LEU A 194 8.20 20.24 -12.88
N ARG A 195 7.54 19.47 -13.76
CA ARG A 195 8.05 19.18 -15.10
C ARG A 195 8.15 20.45 -15.97
N ALA A 196 7.15 21.34 -15.89
CA ALA A 196 7.17 22.61 -16.60
C ALA A 196 8.30 23.52 -16.08
N ASP A 197 8.53 23.57 -14.77
CA ASP A 197 9.60 24.37 -14.16
C ASP A 197 10.99 23.88 -14.61
N VAL A 198 11.23 22.56 -14.64
CA VAL A 198 12.47 21.98 -15.18
C VAL A 198 12.63 22.30 -16.67
N GLN A 199 11.54 22.24 -17.45
CA GLN A 199 11.60 22.56 -18.87
C GLN A 199 11.95 24.03 -19.09
N ALA A 200 11.37 24.95 -18.31
CA ALA A 200 11.70 26.37 -18.35
C ALA A 200 13.16 26.64 -17.98
N LEU A 201 13.69 25.97 -16.93
CA LEU A 201 15.09 26.02 -16.55
C LEU A 201 16.02 25.53 -17.67
N SER A 202 15.68 24.42 -18.32
CA SER A 202 16.47 23.87 -19.42
C SER A 202 16.46 24.75 -20.68
N ALA A 203 15.32 25.38 -20.98
CA ALA A 203 15.19 26.31 -22.11
C ALA A 203 15.97 27.61 -21.88
N ALA A 204 16.01 28.11 -20.64
CA ALA A 204 16.82 29.28 -20.27
C ALA A 204 18.34 29.00 -20.34
N ALA A 205 18.74 27.74 -20.23
CA ALA A 205 20.13 27.30 -20.38
C ALA A 205 20.52 26.96 -21.84
N ALA A 206 19.55 26.87 -22.75
CA ALA A 206 19.83 26.62 -24.16
C ALA A 206 20.50 27.87 -24.79
N PRO A 207 21.68 27.73 -25.41
CA PRO A 207 22.29 28.85 -26.12
C PRO A 207 21.33 29.32 -27.22
N ALA A 208 21.11 30.64 -27.29
CA ALA A 208 20.29 31.25 -28.32
C ALA A 208 20.73 30.72 -29.69
N PRO A 209 19.80 30.29 -30.57
CA PRO A 209 20.16 29.97 -31.94
C PRO A 209 20.84 31.20 -32.51
N VAL A 210 22.13 31.08 -32.82
CA VAL A 210 22.91 32.14 -33.45
C VAL A 210 22.13 32.54 -34.69
N ALA A 211 21.68 33.79 -34.72
CA ALA A 211 20.94 34.33 -35.84
C ALA A 211 21.72 34.06 -37.12
N ALA A 212 21.17 33.18 -37.98
CA ALA A 212 21.62 33.09 -39.34
C ALA A 212 21.45 34.48 -39.97
N PRO A 213 22.50 35.11 -40.53
CA PRO A 213 22.32 36.40 -41.18
C PRO A 213 21.38 36.21 -42.37
N ALA A 214 20.38 37.09 -42.43
CA ALA A 214 19.40 37.16 -43.51
C ALA A 214 20.09 37.36 -44.86
N ALA A 215 19.84 36.46 -45.81
CA ALA A 215 20.11 36.68 -47.22
C ALA A 215 18.77 36.82 -47.96
N VAL A 216 18.48 38.05 -48.39
CA VAL A 216 17.38 38.46 -49.28
C VAL A 216 17.81 38.15 -50.74
N PRO A 217 16.89 37.91 -51.69
CA PRO A 217 17.08 36.90 -52.76
C PRO A 217 17.47 37.45 -54.15
N ALA A 218 17.77 36.47 -55.05
CA ALA A 218 17.79 36.46 -56.53
C ALA A 218 19.14 36.69 -57.25
N PRO A 219 19.36 36.19 -58.50
CA PRO A 219 18.89 34.93 -59.12
C PRO A 219 19.97 34.18 -59.99
N VAL A 220 19.66 32.92 -60.34
CA VAL A 220 20.16 32.00 -61.42
C VAL A 220 21.68 31.68 -61.59
N PRO A 221 22.09 30.40 -61.58
CA PRO A 221 23.44 29.92 -61.94
C PRO A 221 23.53 29.54 -63.44
N THR A 222 24.67 29.62 -64.14
CA THR A 222 25.71 28.58 -64.44
C THR A 222 26.31 28.92 -65.84
N PRO A 223 27.37 28.24 -66.37
CA PRO A 223 28.40 27.38 -65.77
C PRO A 223 29.85 27.75 -66.21
N ALA A 224 30.88 27.42 -65.43
CA ALA A 224 31.92 26.41 -65.71
C ALA A 224 33.22 27.02 -65.15
N GLN A 225 34.22 26.35 -64.58
CA GLN A 225 34.66 24.96 -64.50
C GLN A 225 35.83 24.98 -63.50
N GLN A 226 36.01 23.95 -62.67
CA GLN A 226 37.31 23.29 -62.37
C GLN A 226 37.31 22.60 -61.00
N GLU A 227 37.48 21.28 -61.07
CA GLU A 227 37.82 20.34 -60.01
C GLU A 227 39.01 19.51 -60.54
N PRO A 228 39.81 18.79 -59.73
CA PRO A 228 40.43 19.12 -58.43
C PRO A 228 41.96 18.86 -58.37
N ALA A 229 42.50 19.20 -57.19
CA ALA A 229 43.57 18.52 -56.42
C ALA A 229 44.98 19.13 -56.53
N PRO A 230 45.93 18.89 -55.58
CA PRO A 230 45.88 18.03 -54.37
C PRO A 230 46.60 18.59 -53.09
N VAL A 231 46.62 17.78 -52.02
CA VAL A 231 47.56 17.68 -50.85
C VAL A 231 47.83 18.93 -49.96
N ARG A 232 47.97 18.90 -48.61
CA ARG A 232 48.82 18.02 -47.76
C ARG A 232 48.72 18.43 -46.26
N ALA A 233 48.92 17.44 -45.36
CA ALA A 233 49.61 17.42 -44.04
C ALA A 233 49.12 18.35 -42.90
N VAL A 234 49.00 17.96 -41.61
CA VAL A 234 49.92 17.32 -40.62
C VAL A 234 49.01 16.86 -39.43
N GLU A 235 48.97 15.66 -38.85
CA GLU A 235 49.93 14.70 -38.24
C GLU A 235 50.21 14.87 -36.71
N ARG A 236 49.70 13.92 -35.90
CA ARG A 236 50.28 13.26 -34.68
C ARG A 236 49.20 12.34 -34.06
N SER A 237 49.25 11.02 -34.23
CA SER A 237 49.96 10.00 -33.39
C SER A 237 49.55 10.09 -31.91
N VAL A 238 48.95 9.09 -31.26
CA VAL A 238 49.41 7.70 -31.07
C VAL A 238 48.23 6.72 -30.93
N VAL A 239 48.30 5.63 -31.69
CA VAL A 239 47.58 4.37 -31.44
C VAL A 239 48.25 3.68 -30.24
N ALA A 240 47.51 3.57 -29.14
CA ALA A 240 47.73 2.56 -28.12
C ALA A 240 46.49 1.68 -28.09
N GLU A 241 46.65 0.49 -28.65
CA GLU A 241 45.78 -0.69 -28.54
C GLU A 241 45.21 -0.81 -27.11
N ARG A 242 44.00 -0.29 -26.88
CA ARG A 242 43.18 -0.65 -25.74
C ARG A 242 41.85 -1.11 -26.29
N ARG A 243 41.75 -2.45 -26.35
CA ARG A 243 40.56 -3.29 -26.24
C ARG A 243 39.24 -2.63 -26.65
N PRO A 244 38.50 -3.21 -27.60
CA PRO A 244 37.05 -3.10 -27.55
C PRO A 244 36.64 -3.56 -26.15
N LEU A 245 36.19 -2.63 -25.30
CA LEU A 245 35.48 -3.00 -24.08
C LEU A 245 34.16 -3.57 -24.57
N GLU A 246 34.18 -4.89 -24.75
CA GLU A 246 33.04 -5.75 -24.55
C GLU A 246 32.17 -5.13 -23.47
N THR A 247 30.98 -4.65 -23.85
CA THR A 247 29.84 -4.66 -22.95
C THR A 247 29.65 -6.12 -22.56
N SER A 248 30.36 -6.51 -21.51
CA SER A 248 30.50 -7.89 -21.10
C SER A 248 29.10 -8.39 -20.69
N PRO A 249 28.74 -9.65 -20.97
CA PRO A 249 27.49 -10.27 -20.50
C PRO A 249 27.47 -10.48 -18.96
N VAL A 250 28.31 -9.75 -18.23
CA VAL A 250 28.60 -9.95 -16.79
C VAL A 250 27.40 -9.56 -15.92
N ASP A 251 26.53 -8.67 -16.42
CA ASP A 251 25.35 -8.22 -15.67
C ASP A 251 24.20 -9.24 -15.71
N SER A 252 24.05 -10.00 -16.80
CA SER A 252 23.06 -11.08 -16.89
C SER A 252 23.34 -12.19 -15.86
N GLY A 253 24.61 -12.49 -15.61
CA GLY A 253 25.01 -13.44 -14.57
C GLY A 253 24.75 -12.92 -13.16
N ALA A 254 24.92 -11.61 -12.91
CA ALA A 254 24.65 -11.00 -11.61
C ALA A 254 23.14 -10.92 -11.33
N ALA A 255 22.34 -10.54 -12.33
CA ALA A 255 20.89 -10.53 -12.25
C ALA A 255 20.32 -11.94 -12.01
N MET A 256 20.81 -12.96 -12.74
CA MET A 256 20.37 -14.34 -12.56
C MET A 256 20.77 -14.91 -11.19
N ARG A 257 21.97 -14.58 -10.69
CA ARG A 257 22.38 -14.93 -9.31
C ARG A 257 21.47 -14.25 -8.28
N ASN A 258 21.13 -12.99 -8.47
CA ASN A 258 20.22 -12.28 -7.57
C ASN A 258 18.83 -12.93 -7.56
N GLU A 259 18.30 -13.32 -8.72
CA GLU A 259 17.02 -14.01 -8.83
C GLU A 259 17.03 -15.39 -8.14
N MET A 260 18.11 -16.17 -8.31
CA MET A 260 18.29 -17.44 -7.58
C MET A 260 18.43 -17.23 -6.08
N ALA A 261 19.17 -16.21 -5.62
CA ALA A 261 19.24 -15.88 -4.21
C ALA A 261 17.86 -15.51 -3.63
N GLN A 262 17.04 -14.80 -4.40
CA GLN A 262 15.67 -14.46 -4.01
C GLN A 262 14.74 -15.68 -3.97
N SER A 263 14.89 -16.67 -4.86
CA SER A 263 14.12 -17.93 -4.74
C SER A 263 14.48 -18.69 -3.47
N PHE A 264 15.78 -18.84 -3.17
CA PHE A 264 16.23 -19.49 -1.95
C PHE A 264 15.75 -18.77 -0.67
N LEU A 265 15.73 -17.43 -0.67
CA LEU A 265 15.19 -16.67 0.47
C LEU A 265 13.69 -16.88 0.68
N ARG A 266 12.90 -17.00 -0.41
CA ARG A 266 11.47 -17.32 -0.32
C ARG A 266 11.22 -18.73 0.21
N ASP A 267 12.02 -19.71 -0.22
CA ASP A 267 11.90 -21.08 0.26
C ASP A 267 12.37 -21.24 1.71
N ALA A 268 13.37 -20.46 2.14
CA ALA A 268 13.77 -20.34 3.54
C ALA A 268 12.66 -19.75 4.41
N GLU A 269 11.97 -18.70 3.95
CA GLU A 269 10.82 -18.10 4.63
C GLU A 269 9.65 -19.07 4.75
N ARG A 270 9.33 -19.80 3.69
CA ARG A 270 8.28 -20.83 3.69
C ARG A 270 8.59 -21.95 4.68
N SER A 271 9.82 -22.48 4.63
CA SER A 271 10.27 -23.55 5.54
C SER A 271 10.26 -23.10 7.00
N LEU A 272 10.62 -21.83 7.26
CA LEU A 272 10.52 -21.23 8.60
C LEU A 272 9.07 -21.18 9.10
N LEU A 273 8.10 -20.84 8.24
CA LEU A 273 6.69 -20.81 8.59
C LEU A 273 6.15 -22.21 8.92
N GLU A 274 6.57 -23.22 8.16
CA GLU A 274 6.24 -24.63 8.35
C GLU A 274 6.93 -25.28 9.56
N GLY A 275 7.81 -24.57 10.27
CA GLY A 275 8.57 -25.10 11.41
C GLY A 275 9.72 -26.02 11.02
N LYS A 276 10.07 -26.09 9.73
CA LYS A 276 11.20 -26.90 9.21
C LYS A 276 12.49 -26.10 9.28
N PHE A 277 13.04 -25.93 10.49
CA PHE A 277 14.19 -25.07 10.74
C PHE A 277 15.46 -25.51 10.02
N ASP A 278 15.71 -26.82 9.88
CA ASP A 278 16.88 -27.33 9.17
C ASP A 278 16.82 -27.02 7.67
N ALA A 279 15.66 -27.26 7.04
CA ALA A 279 15.43 -26.89 5.64
C ALA A 279 15.58 -25.37 5.44
N ALA A 280 15.04 -24.57 6.36
CA ALA A 280 15.18 -23.11 6.32
C ALA A 280 16.65 -22.67 6.38
N LYS A 281 17.48 -23.29 7.22
CA LYS A 281 18.93 -23.02 7.28
C LYS A 281 19.64 -23.42 5.98
N THR A 282 19.32 -24.58 5.40
CA THR A 282 19.91 -25.05 4.13
C THR A 282 19.61 -24.10 2.96
N TYR A 283 18.38 -23.61 2.86
CA TYR A 283 18.02 -22.63 1.83
C TYR A 283 18.73 -21.28 2.05
N LEU A 284 18.88 -20.86 3.32
CA LEU A 284 19.59 -19.63 3.66
C LEU A 284 21.10 -19.72 3.37
N GLU A 285 21.72 -20.87 3.63
CA GLU A 285 23.11 -21.18 3.26
C GLU A 285 23.29 -21.14 1.74
N SER A 286 22.32 -21.69 0.99
CA SER A 286 22.30 -21.65 -0.47
C SER A 286 22.18 -20.23 -1.00
N ALA A 287 21.31 -19.40 -0.43
CA ALA A 287 21.19 -17.98 -0.74
C ALA A 287 22.51 -17.22 -0.48
N ARG A 288 23.20 -17.52 0.63
CA ARG A 288 24.48 -16.89 0.99
C ARG A 288 25.63 -17.24 0.05
N ARG A 289 25.65 -18.46 -0.50
CA ARG A 289 26.63 -18.86 -1.52
C ARG A 289 26.42 -18.12 -2.84
N VAL A 290 25.18 -17.76 -3.15
CA VAL A 290 24.81 -17.10 -4.40
C VAL A 290 24.92 -15.57 -4.30
N ASP A 291 24.55 -14.99 -3.15
CA ASP A 291 24.62 -13.55 -2.89
C ASP A 291 25.11 -13.26 -1.45
N PRO A 292 26.45 -13.21 -1.23
CA PRO A 292 27.03 -13.01 0.10
C PRO A 292 26.73 -11.65 0.74
N GLY A 293 26.37 -10.63 -0.06
CA GLY A 293 26.19 -9.25 0.39
C GLY A 293 24.76 -8.90 0.81
N ASN A 294 23.85 -9.88 0.81
CA ASN A 294 22.43 -9.61 0.99
C ASN A 294 22.04 -9.41 2.46
N ALA A 295 21.63 -8.20 2.84
CA ALA A 295 21.19 -7.89 4.20
C ALA A 295 19.99 -8.72 4.69
N ARG A 296 19.17 -9.27 3.77
CA ARG A 296 18.03 -10.14 4.14
C ARG A 296 18.48 -11.47 4.72
N ILE A 297 19.62 -12.00 4.29
CA ILE A 297 20.20 -13.25 4.80
C ILE A 297 20.44 -13.12 6.30
N ASP A 298 21.05 -12.02 6.74
CA ASP A 298 21.35 -11.82 8.15
C ASP A 298 20.08 -11.60 8.99
N ASN A 299 19.10 -10.88 8.46
CA ASN A 299 17.81 -10.72 9.14
C ASN A 299 17.09 -12.07 9.30
N LEU A 300 17.02 -12.86 8.23
CA LEU A 300 16.34 -14.15 8.23
C LEU A 300 17.06 -15.15 9.15
N SER A 301 18.39 -15.11 9.19
CA SER A 301 19.18 -16.00 10.04
C SER A 301 18.89 -15.79 11.53
N ARG A 302 18.70 -14.53 11.96
CA ARG A 302 18.31 -14.21 13.34
C ARG A 302 16.90 -14.70 13.63
N ARG A 303 15.96 -14.52 12.70
CA ARG A 303 14.58 -14.98 12.84
C ARG A 303 14.47 -16.50 12.97
N ILE A 304 15.24 -17.25 12.18
CA ILE A 304 15.29 -18.71 12.29
C ILE A 304 15.77 -19.13 13.68
N ARG A 305 16.91 -18.59 14.15
CA ARG A 305 17.48 -18.93 15.46
C ARG A 305 16.57 -18.54 16.63
N GLU A 306 15.82 -17.46 16.50
CA GLU A 306 14.88 -17.01 17.51
C GLU A 306 13.65 -17.90 17.57
N ARG A 307 13.05 -18.20 16.42
CA ARG A 307 11.87 -19.05 16.34
C ARG A 307 12.16 -20.51 16.70
N GLU A 308 13.34 -21.01 16.34
CA GLU A 308 13.84 -22.32 16.77
C GLU A 308 13.99 -22.38 18.30
N ARG A 309 14.58 -21.35 18.93
CA ARG A 309 14.66 -21.27 20.40
C ARG A 309 13.28 -21.18 21.04
N GLN A 310 12.33 -20.44 20.47
CA GLN A 310 10.97 -20.36 20.99
C GLN A 310 10.22 -21.69 20.90
N VAL A 311 10.40 -22.44 19.81
CA VAL A 311 9.81 -23.79 19.69
C VAL A 311 10.44 -24.74 20.70
N LEU A 312 11.78 -24.76 20.80
CA LEU A 312 12.48 -25.57 21.80
C LEU A 312 12.09 -25.22 23.23
N GLN A 313 11.89 -23.93 23.54
CA GLN A 313 11.37 -23.50 24.83
C GLN A 313 9.93 -23.99 25.03
N THR A 314 9.04 -23.80 24.06
CA THR A 314 7.64 -24.23 24.20
C THR A 314 7.51 -25.75 24.37
N GLU A 315 8.36 -26.54 23.70
CA GLU A 315 8.41 -28.00 23.86
C GLU A 315 9.07 -28.44 25.17
N THR A 316 9.97 -27.64 25.74
CA THR A 316 10.64 -27.94 27.03
C THR A 316 9.90 -27.38 28.25
N THR A 317 9.03 -26.37 28.09
CA THR A 317 8.16 -25.84 29.15
C THR A 317 6.86 -26.65 29.31
N ILE A 318 6.83 -27.91 28.86
CA ILE A 318 5.80 -28.86 29.32
C ILE A 318 6.19 -29.31 30.74
N ASN A 319 5.80 -28.49 31.71
CA ASN A 319 5.41 -28.82 33.09
C ASN A 319 4.74 -27.60 33.72
#